data_AF-A0A847QQ31-F1
#
_entry.id   AF-A0A847QQ31-F1
#
_cell.length_a   1.000
_cell.length_b   1.000
_cell.length_c   1.000
_cell.angle_alpha   90.00
_cell.angle_beta   90.00
_cell.angle_gamma   90.00
#
_symmetry.space_group_name_H-M   'P 1'
#
loop_
_entity.id
_entity.type
_entity.pdbx_description
1 polymer ?
#
loop_
_entity_poly.entity_id
_entity_poly.type
_entity_poly.pdbx_seq_one_letter_code
_entity_poly.pdbx_strand_id
1 'polypeptide(L)' 'MELKVSVTISKEYDLFVATCEEYDLVAKGVTIEDALIELQRKLYEYLQDEHLSVPTSFVFVIKMPI' A
#
# COMPACT_ATOMS: atom_id res chain seq x y z
N MET A 1 -2.60 3.69 16.73
CA MET A 1 -3.21 4.75 15.90
C MET A 1 -3.75 4.08 14.64
N GLU A 2 -4.86 4.56 14.09
CA GLU A 2 -5.35 4.07 12.80
C GLU A 2 -4.79 4.99 11.71
N LEU A 3 -4.04 4.43 10.77
CA LEU A 3 -3.53 5.17 9.62
C LEU A 3 -4.35 4.79 8.40
N LYS A 4 -5.16 5.72 7.95
CA LYS A 4 -5.88 5.60 6.68
C LYS A 4 -4.95 6.02 5.57
N VAL A 5 -4.76 5.13 4.61
CA VAL A 5 -3.94 5.34 3.41
C VAL A 5 -4.79 5.04 2.19
N SER A 6 -4.78 5.96 1.23
CA SER A 6 -5.45 5.76 -0.05
C SER A 6 -4.56 4.90 -0.93
N VAL A 7 -5.11 3.84 -1.47
CA VAL A 7 -4.39 2.98 -2.39
C VAL A 7 -5.14 2.94 -3.71
N THR A 8 -4.47 3.35 -4.77
CA THR A 8 -4.98 3.21 -6.12
C THR A 8 -4.48 1.89 -6.68
N ILE A 9 -5.41 1.02 -7.09
CA ILE A 9 -5.08 -0.23 -7.77
C ILE A 9 -5.29 -0.02 -9.26
N SER A 10 -4.23 -0.24 -10.04
CA SER A 10 -4.29 -0.30 -11.51
C SER A 10 -3.80 -1.66 -12.00
N LYS A 11 -4.24 -2.06 -13.19
CA LYS A 11 -3.74 -3.27 -13.86
C LYS A 11 -2.79 -2.85 -14.97
N GLU A 12 -1.51 -3.20 -14.84
CA GLU A 12 -0.50 -3.03 -15.89
C GLU A 12 -0.19 -4.40 -16.49
N TYR A 13 -0.65 -4.66 -17.72
CA TYR A 13 -0.48 -5.93 -18.41
C TYR A 13 -1.05 -7.12 -17.60
N ASP A 14 -0.19 -7.99 -17.08
CA ASP A 14 -0.53 -9.16 -16.26
C ASP A 14 -0.34 -8.93 -14.76
N LEU A 15 0.01 -7.72 -14.34
CA LEU A 15 0.30 -7.38 -12.95
C LEU A 15 -0.68 -6.34 -12.41
N PHE A 16 -1.03 -6.48 -11.14
CA PHE A 16 -1.72 -5.46 -10.37
C PHE A 16 -0.70 -4.56 -9.68
N VAL A 17 -0.94 -3.25 -9.76
CA VAL A 17 -0.07 -2.22 -9.23
C VAL A 17 -0.85 -1.46 -8.17
N ALA A 18 -0.36 -1.50 -6.95
CA ALA A 18 -0.89 -0.79 -5.80
C ALA A 18 -0.02 0.43 -5.52
N THR A 19 -0.59 1.62 -5.66
CA THR A 19 0.09 2.89 -5.44
C THR A 19 -0.51 3.59 -4.23
N CYS A 20 0.30 3.91 -3.24
CA CYS A 20 -0.04 4.79 -2.13
C CYS A 20 0.60 6.16 -2.38
N GLU A 21 -0.22 7.15 -2.72
CA GLU A 21 0.24 8.50 -3.06
C GLU A 21 0.76 9.25 -1.83
N GLU A 22 0.21 8.98 -0.64
CA GLU A 22 0.59 9.68 0.59
C GLU A 22 2.04 9.45 1.01
N TYR A 23 2.59 8.27 0.69
CA TYR A 23 3.95 7.86 1.06
C TYR A 23 4.86 7.63 -0.15
N ASP A 24 4.38 7.95 -1.36
CA ASP A 24 5.06 7.68 -2.64
C ASP A 24 5.55 6.21 -2.76
N LEU A 25 4.73 5.28 -2.25
CA LEU A 25 5.05 3.85 -2.24
C LEU A 25 4.25 3.12 -3.32
N VAL A 26 4.97 2.28 -4.07
CA VAL A 26 4.37 1.44 -5.12
C VAL A 26 4.74 -0.01 -4.87
N ALA A 27 3.74 -0.88 -5.01
CA ALA A 27 3.90 -2.33 -4.96
C ALA A 27 3.22 -2.98 -6.16
N LYS A 28 3.73 -4.14 -6.58
CA LYS A 28 3.22 -4.89 -7.72
C LYS A 28 3.03 -6.34 -7.32
N GLY A 29 2.00 -6.97 -7.85
CA GLY A 29 1.65 -8.36 -7.56
C GLY A 29 0.92 -9.02 -8.71
N VAL A 30 0.94 -10.36 -8.74
CA VAL A 30 0.16 -11.15 -9.72
C VAL A 30 -1.33 -11.06 -9.39
N THR A 31 -1.65 -10.87 -8.12
CA THR A 31 -3.00 -10.58 -7.63
C THR A 31 -3.05 -9.23 -6.91
N ILE A 32 -4.25 -8.71 -6.72
CA ILE A 32 -4.49 -7.51 -5.90
C ILE A 32 -3.99 -7.72 -4.48
N GLU A 33 -4.21 -8.92 -3.92
CA GLU A 33 -3.78 -9.28 -2.57
C GLU A 33 -2.26 -9.23 -2.44
N ASP A 34 -1.51 -9.83 -3.39
CA ASP A 34 -0.05 -9.76 -3.41
C ASP A 34 0.45 -8.32 -3.43
N ALA A 35 -0.15 -7.48 -4.28
CA ALA A 35 0.23 -6.07 -4.39
C ALA A 35 -0.03 -5.31 -3.08
N LEU A 36 -1.15 -5.60 -2.39
CA LEU A 36 -1.48 -4.98 -1.11
C LEU A 36 -0.59 -5.47 0.03
N ILE A 37 -0.27 -6.77 0.09
CA ILE A 37 0.63 -7.35 1.10
C ILE A 37 2.03 -6.72 0.96
N GLU A 38 2.54 -6.63 -0.27
CA GLU A 38 3.85 -6.01 -0.52
C GLU A 38 3.84 -4.51 -0.19
N LEU A 39 2.74 -3.80 -0.50
CA LEU A 39 2.58 -2.39 -0.13
C LEU A 39 2.55 -2.20 1.39
N GLN A 40 1.83 -3.08 2.10
CA GLN A 40 1.76 -3.07 3.55
C GLN A 40 3.15 -3.31 4.16
N ARG A 41 3.95 -4.22 3.61
CA ARG A 41 5.33 -4.45 4.08
C ARG A 41 6.18 -3.21 3.90
N LYS A 42 6.14 -2.58 2.71
CA LYS A 42 6.88 -1.34 2.43
C LYS A 42 6.47 -0.18 3.35
N LEU A 43 5.17 -0.02 3.60
CA LEU A 43 4.66 0.99 4.54
C LEU A 43 5.16 0.73 5.95
N TYR A 44 5.19 -0.53 6.38
CA TYR A 44 5.70 -0.91 7.70
C TYR A 44 7.19 -0.61 7.82
N GLU A 45 8.00 -1.01 6.83
CA GLU A 45 9.43 -0.71 6.76
C GLU A 45 9.68 0.81 6.79
N TYR A 46 8.97 1.58 5.97
CA TYR A 46 9.07 3.03 5.91
C TYR A 46 8.80 3.70 7.27
N LEU A 47 7.73 3.30 7.95
CA LEU A 47 7.37 3.86 9.26
C LEU A 47 8.32 3.42 10.38
N GLN A 48 8.92 2.23 10.27
CA GLN A 48 9.95 1.78 11.22
C GLN A 48 11.22 2.63 11.11
N ASP A 49 11.67 2.93 9.89
CA ASP A 49 12.82 3.82 9.65
C ASP A 49 12.57 5.24 10.18
N GLU A 50 11.34 5.75 10.06
CA GLU A 50 10.96 7.07 10.61
C GLU A 50 10.76 7.08 12.14
N HIS A 51 11.16 6.04 12.87
CA HIS A 51 11.03 5.92 14.33
C HIS A 51 9.59 6.04 14.85
N LEU A 52 8.57 5.86 14.00
CA LEU A 52 7.16 5.81 14.40
C LEU A 52 6.85 4.41 14.96
N SER A 53 7.35 4.16 16.18
CA SER A 53 7.09 2.93 16.97
C SER A 53 5.66 2.89 17.51
N VAL A 54 4.66 3.12 16.66
CA VAL A 54 3.25 3.06 17.02
C VAL A 54 2.62 1.82 16.36
N PRO A 55 1.87 0.99 17.12
CA PRO A 55 1.05 -0.04 16.52
C PRO A 55 0.02 0.66 15.62
N THR A 56 0.26 0.56 14.32
CA THR A 56 -0.46 1.31 13.29
C THR A 56 -1.29 0.32 12.50
N SER A 57 -2.61 0.37 12.68
CA SER A 57 -3.52 -0.37 11.80
C SER A 57 -3.63 0.40 10.49
N PHE A 58 -3.28 -0.24 9.38
CA PHE A 58 -3.44 0.32 8.06
C PHE A 58 -4.85 0.04 7.56
N VAL A 59 -5.55 1.09 7.17
CA VAL A 59 -6.84 0.98 6.48
C VAL A 59 -6.63 1.44 5.04
N PHE A 60 -6.62 0.47 4.13
CA PHE A 60 -6.49 0.73 2.70
C PHE A 60 -7.83 1.16 2.11
N VAL A 61 -7.91 2.41 1.67
CA VAL A 61 -9.04 2.89 0.88
C VAL A 61 -8.72 2.64 -0.59
N ILE A 62 -9.24 1.53 -1.11
CA ILE A 62 -8.95 1.10 -2.48
C ILE A 62 -9.78 1.93 -3.47
N LYS A 63 -9.09 2.64 -4.36
CA LYS A 63 -9.68 3.28 -5.55
C LYS A 63 -9.30 2.46 -6.78
N MET A 64 -10.32 1.96 -7.48
CA MET A 64 -10.18 1.36 -8.80
C MET A 64 -10.80 2.31 -9.82
N PRO A 65 -10.01 2.98 -10.68
CA PRO A 65 -10.59 3.67 -11.82
C PRO A 65 -11.21 2.61 -12.74
N ILE A 66 -12.54 2.69 -12.90
CA ILE A 66 -13.34 1.86 -13.81
C ILE A 66 -13.13 2.34 -15.24
#